data_AF-A0A8J3PJX2-F1
#
_entry.id   AF-A0A8J3PJX2-F1
#
_cell.length_a   1.000
_cell.length_b   1.000
_cell.length_c   1.000
_cell.angle_alpha   90.00
_cell.angle_beta   90.00
_cell.angle_gamma   90.00
#
_symmetry.space_group_name_H-M   'P 1'
#
loop_
_entity.id
_entity.type
_entity.pdbx_description
1 polymer ?
#
loop_
_entity_poly.entity_id
_entity_poly.type
_entity_poly.pdbx_seq_one_letter_code
_entity_poly.pdbx_strand_id
1 'polypeptide(L)'
;MHYRADYIVVDAKNLAGGVNKCHVLQICNYMTHHGTGLFGIIVTRKGSDRSADQTRREQWILHNKMLLVLSDEDMTQMFNNKAKGQDPATVIRQKVEDFRLAI
;
A
#
# COMPACT_ATOMS: atom_id res chain seq x y z
N MET A 1 -15.38 4.74 -5.05
CA MET A 1 -15.43 3.28 -4.77
C MET A 1 -15.10 3.05 -3.31
N HIS A 2 -15.95 2.32 -2.59
CA HIS A 2 -15.66 1.84 -1.23
C HIS A 2 -15.01 0.45 -1.33
N TYR A 3 -13.78 0.27 -0.81
CA TYR A 3 -13.04 -1.01 -0.88
C TYR A 3 -13.57 -2.12 0.04
N ARG A 4 -14.79 -1.94 0.59
CA ARG A 4 -15.40 -2.82 1.62
C ARG A 4 -14.39 -3.19 2.72
N ALA A 5 -13.66 -2.19 3.18
CA ALA A 5 -12.56 -2.33 4.12
C ALA A 5 -13.00 -1.78 5.47
N ASP A 6 -13.78 -2.59 6.21
CA ASP A 6 -14.03 -2.34 7.63
C ASP A 6 -12.75 -2.57 8.46
N TYR A 7 -11.82 -3.35 7.90
CA TYR A 7 -10.49 -3.61 8.40
C TYR A 7 -9.45 -3.29 7.31
N ILE A 8 -8.18 -3.14 7.68
CA ILE A 8 -7.07 -2.95 6.74
C ILE A 8 -5.99 -3.97 7.08
N VAL A 9 -5.51 -4.70 6.07
CA VAL A 9 -4.34 -5.57 6.25
C VAL A 9 -3.08 -4.73 6.12
N VAL A 10 -2.23 -4.79 7.15
CA VAL A 10 -0.91 -4.14 7.13
C VAL A 10 0.16 -5.20 7.35
N ASP A 11 1.12 -5.28 6.43
CA ASP A 11 2.28 -6.17 6.53
C ASP A 11 3.56 -5.33 6.63
N ALA A 12 4.28 -5.48 7.75
CA ALA A 12 5.52 -4.75 8.00
C ALA A 12 6.74 -5.62 7.63
N LYS A 13 7.57 -5.11 6.71
CA LYS A 13 8.71 -5.82 6.13
C LYS A 13 10.01 -5.06 6.33
N ASN A 14 10.97 -5.67 7.02
CA ASN A 14 12.33 -5.14 7.15
C ASN A 14 13.28 -5.84 6.16
N LEU A 15 13.16 -5.50 4.88
CA LEU A 15 13.92 -6.14 3.79
C LEU A 15 15.20 -5.35 3.48
N ALA A 16 16.26 -6.07 3.09
CA ALA A 16 17.48 -5.46 2.56
C ALA A 16 17.25 -4.84 1.17
N GLY A 17 16.35 -5.41 0.38
CA GLY A 17 15.90 -4.92 -0.93
C GLY A 17 14.47 -4.36 -0.90
N GLY A 18 13.96 -4.01 -2.07
CA GLY A 18 12.56 -3.58 -2.23
C GLY A 18 11.56 -4.73 -2.05
N VAL A 19 10.30 -4.38 -1.85
CA VAL A 19 9.16 -5.30 -1.96
C VAL A 19 9.11 -5.84 -3.38
N ASN A 20 8.94 -7.15 -3.55
CA ASN A 20 8.89 -7.83 -4.84
C ASN A 20 7.51 -8.47 -5.07
N LYS A 21 7.31 -9.07 -6.25
CA LYS A 21 6.08 -9.78 -6.62
C LYS A 21 5.58 -10.77 -5.56
N CYS A 22 6.47 -11.56 -4.95
CA CYS A 22 6.07 -12.59 -3.98
C CYS A 22 5.41 -11.98 -2.74
N HIS A 23 5.96 -10.87 -2.24
CA HIS A 23 5.40 -10.16 -1.09
C HIS A 23 4.01 -9.58 -1.39
N VAL A 24 3.80 -9.06 -2.60
CA VAL A 24 2.49 -8.55 -3.06
C VAL A 24 1.46 -9.67 -3.10
N LEU A 25 1.79 -10.80 -3.73
CA LEU A 25 0.86 -11.93 -3.83
C LEU A 25 0.50 -12.50 -2.45
N GLN A 26 1.47 -12.56 -1.54
CA GLN A 26 1.24 -13.06 -0.18
C GLN A 26 0.19 -12.23 0.56
N ILE A 27 0.29 -10.90 0.56
CA ILE A 27 -0.70 -10.05 1.25
C ILE A 27 -2.07 -10.09 0.55
N CYS A 28 -2.09 -10.14 -0.78
CA CYS A 28 -3.35 -10.21 -1.54
C CYS A 28 -4.18 -11.46 -1.22
N ASN A 29 -3.59 -12.55 -0.72
CA ASN A 29 -4.34 -13.74 -0.29
C ASN A 29 -5.21 -13.49 0.94
N TYR A 30 -4.88 -12.49 1.77
CA TYR A 30 -5.67 -12.12 2.94
C TYR A 30 -6.81 -11.14 2.61
N MET A 31 -6.76 -10.50 1.44
CA MET A 31 -7.70 -9.46 1.00
C MET A 31 -8.92 -10.08 0.33
N THR A 32 -10.07 -10.07 1.02
CA THR A 32 -11.31 -10.69 0.55
C THR A 32 -12.52 -9.81 0.86
N HIS A 33 -13.58 -9.93 0.04
CA HIS A 33 -14.79 -9.12 0.18
C HIS A 33 -15.56 -9.34 1.49
N HIS A 34 -15.46 -10.54 2.07
CA HIS A 34 -16.15 -10.94 3.29
C HIS A 34 -15.22 -11.02 4.51
N GLY A 35 -13.95 -10.62 4.34
CA GLY A 35 -12.94 -10.66 5.39
C GLY A 35 -12.39 -9.27 5.67
N THR A 36 -11.10 -9.09 5.42
CA THR A 36 -10.36 -7.87 5.75
C THR A 36 -10.58 -6.72 4.76
N GLY A 37 -11.36 -6.94 3.70
CA GLY A 37 -11.57 -5.97 2.63
C GLY A 37 -10.50 -6.04 1.52
N LEU A 38 -10.61 -5.11 0.58
CA LEU A 38 -9.79 -5.07 -0.64
C LEU A 38 -8.76 -3.95 -0.62
N PHE A 39 -8.44 -3.43 0.56
CA PHE A 39 -7.40 -2.43 0.76
C PHE A 39 -6.33 -2.95 1.72
N GLY A 40 -5.06 -2.81 1.34
CA GLY A 40 -3.93 -3.24 2.14
C GLY A 40 -2.75 -2.30 2.02
N ILE A 41 -1.81 -2.44 2.97
CA ILE A 41 -0.57 -1.66 3.01
C ILE A 41 0.59 -2.61 3.31
N ILE A 42 1.67 -2.50 2.53
CA ILE A 42 2.98 -3.03 2.93
C ILE A 42 3.81 -1.85 3.43
N VAL A 43 4.30 -1.93 4.65
CA VAL A 43 5.28 -0.98 5.20
C VAL A 43 6.66 -1.59 5.02
N THR A 44 7.58 -0.84 4.44
CA THR A 44 8.92 -1.30 4.09
C THR A 44 9.93 -0.18 4.25
N ARG A 45 11.22 -0.51 4.22
CA ARG A 45 12.28 0.50 4.29
C ARG A 45 12.53 1.19 2.95
N LYS A 46 12.60 0.42 1.86
CA LYS A 46 13.14 0.88 0.56
C LYS A 46 12.11 1.04 -0.57
N GLY A 47 10.82 0.81 -0.30
CA GLY A 47 9.77 0.83 -1.33
C GLY A 47 9.65 -0.50 -2.10
N SER A 48 9.13 -0.44 -3.33
CA SER A 48 8.89 -1.60 -4.21
C SER A 48 9.84 -1.66 -5.39
N ASP A 49 10.06 -2.86 -5.91
CA ASP A 49 10.67 -3.06 -7.22
C ASP A 49 9.62 -3.07 -8.35
N ARG A 50 10.11 -3.08 -9.60
CA ARG A 50 9.26 -3.08 -10.79
C ARG A 50 8.30 -4.28 -10.85
N SER A 51 8.72 -5.44 -10.33
CA SER A 51 7.88 -6.64 -10.31
C SER A 51 6.71 -6.49 -9.34
N ALA A 52 6.94 -5.87 -8.18
CA ALA A 52 5.88 -5.53 -7.23
C ALA A 52 4.94 -4.48 -7.81
N ASP A 53 5.44 -3.43 -8.44
CA ASP A 53 4.60 -2.38 -9.02
C ASP A 53 3.67 -2.91 -10.10
N GLN A 54 4.19 -3.73 -11.01
CA GLN A 54 3.38 -4.40 -12.03
C GLN A 54 2.33 -5.31 -11.39
N THR A 55 2.74 -6.17 -10.46
CA THR A 55 1.83 -7.11 -9.80
C THR A 55 0.73 -6.39 -9.02
N ARG A 56 1.05 -5.28 -8.34
CA ARG A 56 0.06 -4.46 -7.62
C ARG A 56 -1.01 -3.91 -8.55
N ARG A 57 -0.61 -3.43 -9.73
CA ARG A 57 -1.55 -2.95 -10.75
C ARG A 57 -2.44 -4.06 -11.27
N GLU A 58 -1.87 -5.22 -11.58
CA GLU A 58 -2.63 -6.40 -12.01
C GLU A 58 -3.67 -6.81 -10.96
N GLN A 59 -3.29 -6.89 -9.69
CA GLN A 59 -4.20 -7.22 -8.59
C GLN A 59 -5.33 -6.19 -8.43
N TRP A 60 -5.04 -4.92 -8.67
CA TRP A 60 -6.05 -3.88 -8.61
C TRP A 60 -7.01 -3.93 -9.81
N ILE A 61 -6.50 -4.02 -11.04
CA ILE A 61 -7.31 -4.05 -12.27
C ILE A 61 -8.21 -5.29 -12.32
N LEU A 62 -7.66 -6.46 -11.97
CA LEU A 62 -8.37 -7.73 -12.12
C LEU A 62 -9.27 -8.08 -10.93
N HIS A 63 -8.90 -7.62 -9.73
CA HIS A 63 -9.55 -8.06 -8.49
C HIS A 63 -9.99 -6.93 -7.56
N ASN A 64 -9.82 -5.66 -7.97
CA ASN A 64 -10.08 -4.47 -7.15
C ASN A 64 -9.27 -4.41 -5.85
N LYS A 65 -8.19 -5.21 -5.73
CA LYS A 65 -7.31 -5.23 -4.56
C LYS A 65 -6.32 -4.07 -4.64
N MET A 66 -6.60 -2.99 -3.92
CA MET A 66 -5.68 -1.86 -3.81
C MET A 66 -4.65 -2.13 -2.73
N LEU A 67 -3.39 -2.24 -3.14
CA LEU A 67 -2.27 -2.42 -2.23
C LEU A 67 -1.33 -1.22 -2.31
N LEU A 68 -1.12 -0.52 -1.20
CA LEU A 68 -0.11 0.52 -1.08
C LEU A 68 1.21 -0.03 -0.56
N VAL A 69 2.30 0.65 -0.92
CA VAL A 69 3.63 0.42 -0.33
C VAL A 69 4.07 1.74 0.28
N LEU A 70 4.37 1.73 1.58
CA LEU A 70 4.89 2.89 2.33
C LEU A 70 6.35 2.63 2.69
N SER A 71 7.24 3.54 2.29
CA SER A 71 8.68 3.49 2.60
C SER A 71 9.03 4.24 3.89
N ASP A 72 10.30 4.18 4.32
CA ASP A 72 10.82 5.02 5.41
C ASP A 72 10.64 6.52 5.11
N GLU A 73 10.72 6.92 3.83
CA GLU A 73 10.51 8.31 3.40
C GLU A 73 9.05 8.74 3.59
N ASP A 74 8.10 7.88 3.23
CA ASP A 74 6.66 8.14 3.42
C ASP A 74 6.34 8.28 4.92
N MET A 75 6.90 7.40 5.75
CA MET A 75 6.73 7.46 7.20
C MET A 75 7.34 8.75 7.78
N THR A 76 8.54 9.13 7.32
CA THR A 76 9.19 10.39 7.73
C THR A 76 8.35 11.60 7.34
N GLN A 77 7.74 11.60 6.14
CA GLN A 77 6.83 12.65 5.72
C GLN A 77 5.58 12.70 6.62
N MET A 78 5.00 11.54 6.95
CA MET A 78 3.86 11.46 7.88
C MET A 78 4.21 12.04 9.26
N PHE A 79 5.39 11.71 9.82
CA PHE A 79 5.87 12.27 11.08
C PHE A 79 6.05 13.79 11.00
N ASN A 80 6.69 14.29 9.93
CA ASN A 80 6.90 15.72 9.72
C ASN A 80 5.58 16.48 9.59
N ASN A 81 4.60 15.93 8.87
CA ASN A 81 3.27 16.53 8.75
C ASN A 81 2.63 16.63 10.14
N LYS A 82 2.69 15.55 10.95
CA LYS A 82 2.15 15.57 12.31
C LYS A 82 2.82 16.64 13.18
N ALA A 83 4.15 16.73 13.12
CA ALA A 83 4.93 17.71 13.89
C ALA A 83 4.57 19.16 13.52
N LYS A 84 4.15 19.42 12.29
CA LYS A 84 3.69 20.73 11.79
C LYS A 84 2.20 20.98 12.01
N GLY A 85 1.48 20.09 12.69
CA GLY A 85 0.02 20.20 12.90
C GLY A 85 -0.81 19.87 11.66
N GLN A 86 -0.22 19.29 10.62
CA GLN A 86 -0.89 18.84 9.42
C GLN A 86 -1.38 17.39 9.58
N ASP A 87 -2.36 16.98 8.77
CA ASP A 87 -2.88 15.62 8.77
C ASP A 87 -1.88 14.64 8.10
N PRO A 88 -1.30 13.67 8.83
CA PRO A 88 -0.38 12.68 8.25
C PRO A 88 -1.04 11.79 7.19
N ALA A 89 -2.36 11.59 7.27
CA ALA A 89 -3.08 10.75 6.33
C ALA A 89 -3.10 11.34 4.90
N THR A 90 -2.72 12.61 4.73
CA THR A 90 -2.50 13.22 3.41
C THR A 90 -1.49 12.46 2.56
N VAL A 91 -0.44 11.87 3.17
CA VAL A 91 0.54 11.04 2.45
C VAL A 91 -0.11 9.79 1.87
N ILE A 92 -0.98 9.13 2.64
CA ILE A 92 -1.73 7.96 2.18
C ILE A 92 -2.70 8.34 1.07
N ARG A 93 -3.41 9.48 1.20
CA ARG A 93 -4.32 9.98 0.15
C ARG A 93 -3.57 10.23 -1.16
N GLN A 94 -2.43 10.91 -1.09
CA GLN A 94 -1.59 11.16 -2.26
C GLN A 94 -1.13 9.84 -2.90
N LYS A 95 -0.66 8.87 -2.12
CA LYS A 95 -0.27 7.55 -2.64
C LYS A 95 -1.41 6.81 -3.33
N VAL A 96 -2.64 6.94 -2.84
CA VAL A 96 -3.83 6.38 -3.50
C VAL A 96 -4.09 7.06 -4.84
N GLU A 97 -3.99 8.39 -4.89
CA GLU A 97 -4.17 9.17 -6.11
C GLU A 97 -3.11 8.84 -7.15
N ASP A 98 -1.82 8.88 -6.76
CA ASP A 98 -0.69 8.54 -7.62
C ASP A 98 -0.83 7.13 -8.19
N PHE A 99 -1.22 6.16 -7.35
CA PHE A 99 -1.43 4.79 -7.80
C PHE A 99 -2.55 4.66 -8.85
N ARG A 100 -3.63 5.43 -8.69
CA ARG A 100 -4.76 5.44 -9.63
C ARG A 100 -4.43 6.16 -10.94
N LEU A 101 -3.61 7.20 -10.89
CA LEU A 101 -3.19 7.98 -12.06
C LEU A 101 -2.09 7.29 -12.88
N ALA A 102 -1.29 6.44 -12.23
CA ALA A 102 -0.18 5.78 -12.89
C ALA A 102 -0.57 4.62 -13.82
N ILE A 103 -1.88 4.39 -14.08
CA ILE A 103 -2.37 3.34 -15.01
C ILE A 103 -1.86 3.59 -16.42
#